data_AF-A0A067FHA6-F1
#
_entry.id   AF-A0A067FHA6-F1
#
_cell.length_a   1.000
_cell.length_b   1.000
_cell.length_c   1.000
_cell.angle_alpha   90.00
_cell.angle_beta   90.00
_cell.angle_gamma   90.00
#
_symmetry.space_group_name_H-M   'P 1'
#
loop_
_entity.id
_entity.type
_entity.pdbx_description
1 polymer ?
#
loop_
_entity_poly.entity_id
_entity_poly.type
_entity_poly.pdbx_seq_one_letter_code
_entity_poly.pdbx_strand_id
1 'polypeptide(L)'
;WLSAVAQRNVQVLDLDIISEEPIKLPLCLVTCESLVSLKLDFGKKVYHQGVLELPTCAGFTRLKSLDLQKVELLDSNLFRKFISSCPLLENLNMAACFFRDFKILDISATSLKHLTIDDVGFCEPKGLANCEVKLACPNLLSLKFSGSAELEFSFEGLKSLKKAYIYLDIDGDDD
;
A
#
# COMPACT_ATOMS: atom_id res chain seq x y z
N TRP A 1 23.13 6.52 -1.63
CA TRP A 1 23.07 5.17 -1.02
C TRP A 1 22.07 4.28 -1.75
N LEU A 2 20.84 4.71 -2.03
CA LEU A 2 19.86 3.97 -2.86
C LEU A 2 20.39 3.59 -4.24
N SER A 3 21.17 4.48 -4.88
CA SER A 3 21.88 4.18 -6.13
C SER A 3 22.89 3.03 -5.99
N ALA A 4 23.63 2.99 -4.89
CA ALA A 4 24.60 1.92 -4.62
C ALA A 4 23.91 0.58 -4.32
N VAL A 5 22.74 0.61 -3.68
CA VAL A 5 21.87 -0.57 -3.47
C VAL A 5 21.38 -1.11 -4.81
N ALA A 6 20.83 -0.23 -5.66
CA ALA A 6 20.35 -0.61 -6.99
C ALA A 6 21.45 -1.21 -7.88
N GLN A 7 22.67 -0.67 -7.80
CA GLN A 7 23.84 -1.18 -8.55
C GLN A 7 24.34 -2.56 -8.09
N ARG A 8 23.96 -3.00 -6.88
CA ARG A 8 24.39 -4.28 -6.31
C ARG A 8 23.40 -5.41 -6.55
N ASN A 9 22.43 -5.22 -7.43
CA ASN A 9 21.40 -6.20 -7.75
C ASN A 9 20.65 -6.71 -6.51
N VAL A 10 20.34 -5.81 -5.58
CA VAL A 10 19.60 -6.14 -4.36
C VAL A 10 18.19 -6.61 -4.72
N GLN A 11 17.77 -7.73 -4.12
CA GLN A 11 16.45 -8.33 -4.37
C GLN A 11 15.42 -7.93 -3.32
N VAL A 12 15.85 -7.65 -2.10
CA VAL A 12 14.99 -7.27 -0.98
C VAL A 12 15.53 -5.98 -0.40
N LEU A 13 14.68 -4.96 -0.36
CA LEU A 13 15.02 -3.69 0.24
C LEU A 13 13.96 -3.30 1.26
N ASP A 14 14.38 -3.22 2.51
CA ASP A 14 13.54 -2.80 3.62
C ASP A 14 14.09 -1.47 4.16
N LEU A 15 13.24 -0.44 4.17
CA LEU A 15 13.60 0.90 4.58
C LEU A 15 12.71 1.36 5.71
N ASP A 16 13.32 1.69 6.85
CA ASP A 16 12.70 2.47 7.90
C ASP A 16 13.13 3.94 7.72
N ILE A 17 12.15 4.82 7.49
CA ILE A 17 12.39 6.21 7.11
C ILE A 17 11.71 7.13 8.12
N ILE A 18 12.44 8.11 8.64
CA ILE A 18 11.87 9.19 9.44
C ILE A 18 12.17 10.49 8.69
N SER A 19 11.14 11.08 8.08
CA SER A 19 11.25 12.32 7.30
C SER A 19 10.13 13.29 7.63
N GLU A 20 10.43 14.58 7.61
CA GLU A 20 9.42 15.66 7.59
C GLU A 20 9.04 16.05 6.16
N GLU A 21 9.96 15.82 5.23
CA GLU A 21 9.76 16.12 3.81
C GLU A 21 9.22 14.90 3.06
N PRO A 22 8.41 15.10 2.01
CA PRO A 22 8.01 14.04 1.10
C PRO A 22 9.21 13.30 0.51
N ILE A 23 9.12 11.97 0.48
CA ILE A 23 10.19 11.11 -0.03
C ILE A 23 9.87 10.66 -1.44
N LYS A 24 10.78 11.00 -2.36
CA LYS A 24 10.79 10.52 -3.73
C LYS A 24 11.68 9.28 -3.84
N LEU A 25 11.13 8.20 -4.38
CA LEU A 25 11.95 7.04 -4.72
C LEU A 25 12.82 7.37 -5.95
N PRO A 26 14.14 7.16 -5.89
CA PRO A 26 15.01 7.49 -7.00
C PRO A 26 14.76 6.54 -8.17
N LEU A 27 14.87 7.05 -9.40
CA LEU A 27 14.62 6.29 -10.62
C LEU A 27 15.40 4.97 -10.68
N CYS A 28 16.65 4.96 -10.20
CA CYS A 28 17.48 3.75 -10.18
C CYS A 28 16.89 2.61 -9.32
N LEU A 29 16.11 2.93 -8.29
CA LEU A 29 15.38 1.93 -7.50
C LEU A 29 14.14 1.45 -8.27
N VAL A 30 13.40 2.39 -8.85
CA VAL A 30 12.19 2.13 -9.64
C VAL A 30 12.49 1.26 -10.86
N THR A 31 13.66 1.41 -11.49
CA THR A 31 14.09 0.61 -12.64
C THR A 31 15.01 -0.56 -12.26
N CYS A 32 15.15 -0.86 -10.95
CA CYS A 32 16.03 -1.93 -10.49
C CYS A 32 15.45 -3.30 -10.86
N GLU A 33 16.02 -3.94 -11.88
CA GLU A 33 15.53 -5.22 -12.38
C GLU A 33 15.72 -6.36 -11.38
N SER A 34 16.65 -6.25 -10.43
CA SER A 34 16.83 -7.29 -9.41
C SER A 34 15.78 -7.25 -8.30
N LEU A 35 15.12 -6.10 -8.06
CA LEU A 35 14.31 -5.88 -6.88
C LEU A 35 12.98 -6.65 -6.95
N VAL A 36 12.77 -7.53 -5.96
CA VAL A 36 11.62 -8.43 -5.85
C VAL A 36 10.73 -8.05 -4.66
N SER A 37 11.31 -7.53 -3.58
CA SER A 37 10.57 -7.09 -2.40
C SER A 37 11.00 -5.69 -1.98
N LEU A 38 10.03 -4.83 -1.72
CA LEU A 38 10.23 -3.48 -1.22
C LEU A 38 9.34 -3.28 0.01
N LYS A 39 9.96 -2.93 1.14
CA LYS A 39 9.28 -2.43 2.32
C LYS A 39 9.66 -0.97 2.58
N LEU A 40 8.66 -0.14 2.80
CA LEU A 40 8.80 1.25 3.23
C LEU A 40 7.98 1.44 4.51
N ASP A 41 8.65 1.65 5.64
CA ASP A 41 8.04 1.99 6.92
C ASP A 41 8.44 3.41 7.32
N PHE A 42 7.48 4.31 7.44
CA PHE A 42 7.74 5.71 7.79
C PHE A 42 7.79 5.98 9.30
N GLY A 43 7.92 4.91 10.11
CA GLY A 43 8.19 5.00 11.54
C GLY A 43 7.05 5.65 12.34
N LYS A 44 7.20 5.70 13.67
CA LYS A 44 6.22 6.35 14.54
C LYS A 44 6.61 7.81 14.75
N LYS A 45 5.98 8.71 14.01
CA LYS A 45 5.75 10.07 14.51
C LYS A 45 4.35 10.11 15.08
N VAL A 46 4.21 10.70 16.26
CA VAL A 46 2.94 10.77 17.00
C VAL A 46 1.91 11.63 16.25
N TYR A 47 2.36 12.51 15.35
CA TYR A 47 1.49 13.53 14.73
C TYR A 47 1.59 13.65 13.20
N HIS A 48 2.51 12.94 12.53
CA HIS A 48 2.72 13.10 11.08
C HIS A 48 3.13 11.79 10.40
N GLN A 49 2.29 11.27 9.51
CA GLN A 49 2.70 10.21 8.58
C GLN A 49 3.70 10.78 7.57
N GLY A 50 4.65 9.95 7.17
CA GLY A 50 5.60 10.36 6.15
C GLY A 50 5.02 10.22 4.76
N VAL A 51 5.17 11.26 3.95
CA VAL A 51 4.61 11.31 2.60
C VAL A 51 5.50 10.54 1.63
N LEU A 52 4.90 9.60 0.90
CA LEU A 52 5.55 8.91 -0.22
C LEU A 52 5.12 9.55 -1.53
N GLU A 53 6.06 10.15 -2.24
CA GLU A 53 5.85 10.55 -3.63
C GLU A 53 6.07 9.36 -4.56
N LEU A 54 4.96 8.83 -5.06
CA LEU A 54 4.99 7.72 -6.00
C LEU A 54 5.63 8.13 -7.34
N PRO A 55 6.40 7.23 -7.97
CA PRO A 55 6.99 7.52 -9.25
C PRO A 55 5.91 7.67 -10.33
N THR A 56 6.12 8.63 -11.23
CA THR A 56 5.24 8.88 -12.38
C THR A 56 5.55 8.00 -13.60
N CYS A 57 6.68 7.28 -13.56
CA CYS A 57 7.13 6.40 -14.63
C CYS A 57 6.86 4.93 -14.29
N ALA A 58 6.67 4.11 -15.33
CA ALA A 58 6.55 2.68 -15.19
C ALA A 58 7.89 2.08 -14.72
N GLY A 59 7.84 1.13 -13.78
CA GLY A 59 9.00 0.49 -13.17
C GLY A 59 8.57 -0.68 -12.29
N PHE A 60 9.48 -1.18 -11.45
CA PHE A 60 9.23 -2.30 -10.54
C PHE A 60 8.76 -3.57 -11.27
N THR A 61 9.32 -3.82 -12.46
CA THR A 61 8.93 -4.91 -13.36
C THR A 61 9.11 -6.31 -12.77
N ARG A 62 10.00 -6.45 -11.77
CA ARG A 62 10.26 -7.71 -11.05
C ARG A 62 9.72 -7.73 -9.62
N LEU A 63 9.06 -6.66 -9.18
CA LEU A 63 8.54 -6.54 -7.83
C LEU A 63 7.35 -7.50 -7.62
N LYS A 64 7.47 -8.36 -6.63
CA LYS A 64 6.45 -9.34 -6.22
C LYS A 64 5.82 -9.02 -4.87
N SER A 65 6.52 -8.28 -4.03
CA SER A 65 6.04 -7.91 -2.70
C SER A 65 6.26 -6.43 -2.46
N LEU A 66 5.19 -5.74 -2.08
CA LEU A 66 5.23 -4.36 -1.65
C LEU A 66 4.60 -4.26 -0.25
N ASP A 67 5.35 -3.68 0.67
CA ASP A 67 4.91 -3.42 2.04
C ASP A 67 5.03 -1.92 2.34
N LEU A 68 3.90 -1.26 2.53
CA LEU A 68 3.81 0.15 2.89
C LEU A 68 3.31 0.25 4.33
N GLN A 69 4.10 0.86 5.20
CA GLN A 69 3.74 1.04 6.60
C GLN A 69 3.83 2.50 6.98
N LYS A 70 2.76 3.04 7.56
CA LYS A 70 2.68 4.43 8.08
C LYS A 70 2.94 5.48 7.00
N VAL A 71 2.61 5.12 5.75
CA VAL A 71 2.82 5.96 4.56
C VAL A 71 1.59 6.83 4.34
N GLU A 72 1.80 8.11 4.07
CA GLU A 72 0.79 8.98 3.51
C GLU A 72 0.87 9.00 1.97
N LEU A 73 -0.27 8.73 1.32
CA LEU A 73 -0.46 8.75 -0.12
C LEU A 73 -1.37 9.92 -0.50
N LEU A 74 -0.92 10.74 -1.46
CA LEU A 74 -1.57 12.01 -1.80
C LEU A 74 -2.47 11.96 -3.05
N ASP A 75 -2.33 10.94 -3.90
CA ASP A 75 -3.03 10.88 -5.18
C ASP A 75 -3.45 9.45 -5.51
N SER A 76 -4.76 9.22 -5.53
CA SER A 76 -5.37 7.91 -5.81
C SER A 76 -5.14 7.43 -7.24
N ASN A 77 -5.08 8.35 -8.21
CA ASN A 77 -4.80 8.00 -9.61
C ASN A 77 -3.34 7.60 -9.79
N LEU A 78 -2.41 8.28 -9.12
CA LEU A 78 -1.00 7.89 -9.12
C LEU A 78 -0.81 6.55 -8.42
N PHE A 79 -1.47 6.31 -7.29
CA PHE A 79 -1.44 5.01 -6.60
C PHE A 79 -1.94 3.88 -7.50
N ARG A 80 -3.11 4.07 -8.13
CA ARG A 80 -3.65 3.09 -9.09
C ARG A 80 -2.68 2.80 -10.23
N LYS A 81 -2.10 3.85 -10.84
CA LYS A 81 -1.11 3.71 -11.93
C LYS A 81 0.13 2.98 -11.46
N PHE A 82 0.62 3.28 -10.26
CA PHE A 82 1.77 2.64 -9.66
C PHE A 82 1.54 1.13 -9.46
N ILE A 83 0.41 0.73 -8.88
CA ILE A 83 0.05 -0.70 -8.72
C ILE A 83 -0.06 -1.38 -10.09
N SER A 84 -0.72 -0.74 -11.07
CA SER A 84 -0.84 -1.29 -12.43
C SER A 84 0.49 -1.41 -13.17
N SER A 85 1.51 -0.65 -12.76
CA SER A 85 2.86 -0.70 -13.33
C SER A 85 3.72 -1.83 -12.78
N CYS A 86 3.25 -2.57 -11.76
CA CYS A 86 3.95 -3.69 -11.15
C CYS A 86 3.34 -5.03 -11.61
N PRO A 87 3.66 -5.53 -12.81
CA PRO A 87 2.95 -6.66 -13.44
C PRO A 87 3.13 -8.00 -12.74
N LEU A 88 4.10 -8.12 -11.83
CA LEU A 88 4.39 -9.34 -11.07
C LEU A 88 4.02 -9.22 -9.59
N LEU A 89 3.33 -8.15 -9.18
CA LEU A 89 3.01 -7.91 -7.77
C LEU A 89 2.03 -8.98 -7.26
N GLU A 90 2.50 -9.83 -6.36
CA GLU A 90 1.73 -10.94 -5.77
C GLU A 90 1.24 -10.59 -4.36
N ASN A 91 1.98 -9.77 -3.63
CA ASN A 91 1.70 -9.40 -2.24
C ASN A 91 1.67 -7.88 -2.10
N LEU A 92 0.57 -7.35 -1.55
CA LEU A 92 0.43 -5.96 -1.17
C LEU A 92 0.03 -5.90 0.31
N ASN A 93 0.89 -5.29 1.12
CA ASN A 93 0.61 -4.98 2.52
C ASN A 93 0.56 -3.46 2.70
N MET A 94 -0.50 -2.97 3.33
CA MET A 94 -0.66 -1.57 3.71
C MET A 94 -1.05 -1.54 5.17
N ALA A 95 -0.20 -0.98 6.03
CA ALA A 95 -0.42 -0.92 7.47
C ALA A 95 -0.32 0.51 7.98
N ALA A 96 -1.37 0.99 8.65
CA ALA A 96 -1.51 2.35 9.15
C ALA A 96 -1.22 3.43 8.08
N CYS A 97 -1.59 3.17 6.82
CA CYS A 97 -1.43 4.12 5.73
C CYS A 97 -2.52 5.20 5.78
N PHE A 98 -2.16 6.43 5.42
CA PHE A 98 -3.09 7.55 5.33
C PHE A 98 -3.37 7.89 3.86
N PHE A 99 -4.64 8.02 3.50
CA PHE A 99 -5.08 8.25 2.11
C PHE A 99 -5.71 9.65 1.98
N ARG A 100 -4.87 10.67 1.76
CA ARG A 100 -5.31 12.07 1.77
C ARG A 100 -6.29 12.34 0.63
N ASP A 101 -7.53 12.70 0.98
CA ASP A 101 -8.62 13.04 0.06
C ASP A 101 -9.04 11.89 -0.89
N PHE A 102 -8.75 10.64 -0.53
CA PHE A 102 -9.18 9.48 -1.33
C PHE A 102 -10.67 9.24 -1.12
N LYS A 103 -11.48 9.48 -2.15
CA LYS A 103 -12.86 9.00 -2.18
C LYS A 103 -12.95 7.49 -2.42
N ILE A 104 -12.03 6.97 -3.22
CA ILE A 104 -11.98 5.55 -3.59
C ILE A 104 -10.52 5.08 -3.57
N LEU A 105 -10.25 4.03 -2.81
CA LEU A 105 -9.02 3.24 -2.90
C LEU A 105 -9.23 2.11 -3.92
N ASP A 106 -8.82 2.34 -5.16
CA ASP A 106 -8.94 1.38 -6.26
C ASP A 106 -7.69 0.49 -6.36
N ILE A 107 -7.85 -0.78 -5.99
CA ILE A 107 -6.81 -1.81 -6.12
C ILE A 107 -7.23 -2.80 -7.21
N SER A 108 -6.64 -2.60 -8.38
CA SER A 108 -6.88 -3.39 -9.58
C SER A 108 -5.59 -4.04 -10.06
N ALA A 109 -5.42 -5.33 -9.82
CA ALA A 109 -4.24 -6.08 -10.24
C ALA A 109 -4.55 -7.56 -10.48
N THR A 110 -4.19 -8.09 -11.66
CA THR A 110 -4.38 -9.50 -11.99
C THR A 110 -3.31 -10.41 -11.41
N SER A 111 -2.12 -9.88 -11.09
CA SER A 111 -1.04 -10.64 -10.46
C SER A 111 -1.23 -10.85 -8.96
N LEU A 112 -2.07 -10.02 -8.32
CA LEU A 112 -2.17 -9.95 -6.87
C LEU A 112 -2.84 -11.20 -6.30
N LYS A 113 -2.18 -11.83 -5.32
CA LYS A 113 -2.61 -13.07 -4.64
C LYS A 113 -2.93 -12.83 -3.18
N HIS A 114 -2.22 -11.91 -2.53
CA HIS A 114 -2.37 -11.62 -1.11
C HIS A 114 -2.49 -10.11 -0.91
N LEU A 115 -3.59 -9.68 -0.29
CA LEU A 115 -3.83 -8.30 0.07
C LEU A 115 -4.04 -8.19 1.58
N THR A 116 -3.29 -7.30 2.21
CA THR A 116 -3.52 -6.87 3.59
C THR A 116 -3.71 -5.37 3.63
N ILE A 117 -4.83 -4.94 4.21
CA ILE A 117 -5.14 -3.56 4.53
C ILE A 117 -5.38 -3.51 6.03
N ASP A 118 -4.51 -2.83 6.74
CA ASP A 118 -4.53 -2.75 8.19
C ASP A 118 -4.60 -1.26 8.59
N ASP A 119 -5.82 -0.77 8.81
CA ASP A 119 -6.14 0.60 9.19
C ASP A 119 -6.29 0.77 10.71
N VAL A 120 -5.94 -0.24 11.52
CA VAL A 120 -5.89 -0.07 12.99
C VAL A 120 -4.58 0.64 13.37
N GLY A 121 -4.62 1.98 13.31
CA GLY A 121 -3.54 2.87 13.69
C GLY A 121 -3.89 3.78 14.86
N PHE A 122 -2.87 4.27 15.58
CA PHE A 122 -3.01 5.18 16.73
C PHE A 122 -3.10 6.67 16.35
N CYS A 123 -3.15 6.99 15.05
CA CYS A 123 -3.09 8.36 14.56
C CYS A 123 -4.42 8.74 13.92
N GLU A 124 -5.12 9.68 14.55
CA GLU A 124 -6.28 10.34 13.96
C GLU A 124 -5.84 11.39 12.93
N PRO A 125 -6.55 11.54 11.79
CA PRO A 125 -7.73 10.77 11.41
C PRO A 125 -7.39 9.36 10.90
N LYS A 126 -8.27 8.39 11.15
CA LYS A 126 -8.21 7.04 10.53
C LYS A 126 -8.02 7.15 9.02
N GLY A 127 -7.12 6.35 8.45
CA GLY A 127 -6.60 6.53 7.10
C GLY A 127 -7.64 6.33 6.00
N LEU A 128 -8.67 5.53 6.27
CA LEU A 128 -9.75 5.22 5.33
C LEU A 128 -11.10 5.87 5.67
N ALA A 129 -11.15 6.84 6.59
CA ALA A 129 -12.40 7.54 6.92
C ALA A 129 -13.02 8.16 5.65
N ASN A 130 -14.27 7.81 5.34
CA ASN A 130 -15.01 8.24 4.14
C ASN A 130 -14.39 7.80 2.79
N CYS A 131 -13.61 6.71 2.79
CA CYS A 131 -13.03 6.12 1.58
C CYS A 131 -13.76 4.82 1.20
N GLU A 132 -14.18 4.65 -0.06
CA GLU A 132 -14.64 3.35 -0.56
C GLU A 132 -13.43 2.49 -0.95
N VAL A 133 -13.39 1.23 -0.54
CA VAL A 133 -12.36 0.28 -1.02
C VAL A 133 -12.91 -0.53 -2.18
N LYS A 134 -12.35 -0.31 -3.37
CA LYS A 134 -12.68 -1.04 -4.59
C LYS A 134 -11.60 -2.06 -4.91
N LEU A 135 -11.96 -3.34 -4.95
CA LEU A 135 -11.04 -4.43 -5.28
C LEU A 135 -11.43 -5.12 -6.59
N ALA A 136 -10.57 -5.01 -7.61
CA ALA A 136 -10.69 -5.74 -8.87
C ALA A 136 -9.47 -6.66 -9.10
N CYS A 137 -9.37 -7.71 -8.27
CA CYS A 137 -8.23 -8.62 -8.23
C CYS A 137 -8.66 -10.08 -8.47
N PRO A 138 -8.77 -10.55 -9.73
CA PRO A 138 -9.41 -11.84 -10.04
C PRO A 138 -8.66 -13.07 -9.51
N ASN A 139 -7.36 -12.95 -9.29
CA ASN A 139 -6.50 -14.02 -8.78
C ASN A 139 -6.19 -13.89 -7.28
N LEU A 140 -6.88 -12.98 -6.57
CA LEU A 140 -6.70 -12.80 -5.13
C LEU A 140 -7.08 -14.08 -4.39
N LEU A 141 -6.16 -14.63 -3.60
CA LEU A 141 -6.33 -15.85 -2.82
C LEU A 141 -6.63 -15.57 -1.35
N SER A 142 -6.06 -14.48 -0.81
CA SER A 142 -6.17 -14.09 0.58
C SER A 142 -6.40 -12.59 0.72
N LEU A 143 -7.41 -12.23 1.52
CA LEU A 143 -7.69 -10.86 1.96
C LEU A 143 -7.57 -10.79 3.48
N LYS A 144 -6.81 -9.82 3.98
CA LYS A 144 -6.82 -9.43 5.40
C LYS A 144 -7.20 -7.96 5.48
N PHE A 145 -8.26 -7.67 6.21
CA PHE A 145 -8.70 -6.31 6.49
C PHE A 145 -8.81 -6.09 7.99
N SER A 146 -8.33 -4.95 8.48
CA SER A 146 -8.56 -4.46 9.84
C SER A 146 -8.89 -2.97 9.75
N GLY A 147 -10.00 -2.49 10.31
CA GLY A 147 -10.39 -1.08 10.20
C GLY A 147 -11.83 -0.83 10.65
N SER A 148 -12.38 0.37 10.36
CA SER A 148 -13.76 0.73 10.74
C SER A 148 -14.82 -0.18 10.11
N ALA A 149 -15.88 -0.48 10.87
CA ALA A 149 -17.06 -1.18 10.38
C ALA A 149 -17.88 -0.40 9.34
N GLU A 150 -17.73 0.93 9.30
CA GLU A 150 -18.48 1.82 8.39
C GLU A 150 -17.89 1.86 6.97
N LEU A 151 -16.75 1.22 6.76
CA LEU A 151 -16.05 1.26 5.49
C LEU A 151 -16.81 0.51 4.39
N GLU A 152 -17.07 1.20 3.29
CA GLU A 152 -17.72 0.59 2.13
C GLU A 152 -16.73 -0.20 1.27
N PHE A 153 -17.13 -1.41 0.89
CA PHE A 153 -16.36 -2.28 -0.01
C PHE A 153 -17.13 -2.56 -1.29
N SER A 154 -16.46 -2.40 -2.44
CA SER A 154 -16.91 -2.93 -3.72
C SER A 154 -15.95 -3.99 -4.24
N PHE A 155 -16.49 -5.18 -4.51
CA PHE A 155 -15.73 -6.32 -5.00
C PHE A 155 -16.08 -6.61 -6.45
N GLU A 156 -15.10 -6.49 -7.35
CA GLU A 156 -15.24 -6.81 -8.76
C GLU A 156 -14.40 -8.04 -9.11
N GLY A 157 -15.05 -9.17 -9.29
CA GLY A 157 -14.42 -10.34 -9.90
C GLY A 157 -13.44 -11.11 -9.02
N LEU A 158 -13.56 -11.08 -7.69
CA LEU A 158 -12.75 -11.85 -6.72
C LEU A 158 -13.03 -13.38 -6.72
N LYS A 159 -13.00 -14.02 -7.90
CA LYS A 159 -13.41 -15.42 -8.08
C LYS A 159 -12.47 -16.45 -7.42
N SER A 160 -11.22 -16.06 -7.15
CA SER A 160 -10.19 -16.96 -6.61
C SER A 160 -10.02 -16.89 -5.09
N LEU A 161 -10.81 -16.06 -4.39
CA LEU A 161 -10.62 -15.79 -2.96
C LEU A 161 -10.93 -17.05 -2.14
N LYS A 162 -9.97 -17.48 -1.31
CA LYS A 162 -10.08 -18.68 -0.46
C LYS A 162 -10.03 -18.37 1.03
N LYS A 163 -9.38 -17.27 1.40
CA LYS A 163 -9.18 -16.86 2.79
C LYS A 163 -9.53 -15.38 2.94
N ALA A 164 -10.35 -15.08 3.92
CA ALA A 164 -10.64 -13.72 4.34
C ALA A 164 -10.50 -13.63 5.85
N TYR A 165 -9.75 -12.64 6.33
CA TYR A 165 -9.70 -12.23 7.73
C TYR A 165 -10.18 -10.79 7.79
N ILE A 166 -11.16 -10.52 8.65
CA ILE A 166 -11.76 -9.21 8.81
C ILE A 166 -11.81 -8.91 10.30
N TYR A 167 -11.12 -7.84 10.71
CA TYR A 167 -11.25 -7.24 12.03
C TYR A 167 -11.95 -5.90 11.86
N LEU A 168 -13.09 -5.73 12.53
CA LEU A 168 -13.83 -4.47 12.49
C LEU A 168 -13.68 -3.79 13.84
N ASP A 169 -13.19 -2.57 13.80
CA ASP A 169 -13.22 -1.65 14.91
C ASP A 169 -14.62 -1.02 14.96
N ILE A 170 -15.41 -1.48 15.92
CA ILE A 170 -16.72 -0.94 16.22
C ILE A 170 -16.47 0.00 17.38
N ASP A 171 -15.93 1.19 17.10
CA ASP A 171 -15.97 2.24 18.10
C ASP A 171 -17.46 2.48 18.40
N GLY A 172 -17.87 2.15 19.62
CA GLY A 172 -19.14 2.60 20.13
C GLY A 172 -19.05 4.12 20.22
N ASP A 173 -20.03 4.82 19.66
CA ASP A 173 -20.31 6.18 20.07
C ASP A 173 -20.48 6.14 21.60
N ASP A 174 -19.42 6.45 22.35
CA ASP A 174 -19.56 6.85 23.74
C ASP A 174 -20.17 8.26 23.69
N ASP A 175 -21.49 8.28 23.90
CA ASP A 175 -22.43 9.42 24.05
C ASP A 175 -21.81 10.78 24.49
#